data_AF-A0A3R9WYC3-F1
#
_entry.id   AF-A0A3R9WYC3-F1
#
_cell.length_a   1.000
_cell.length_b   1.000
_cell.length_c   1.000
_cell.angle_alpha   90.00
_cell.angle_beta   90.00
_cell.angle_gamma   90.00
#
_symmetry.space_group_name_H-M   'P 1'
#
loop_
_entity.id
_entity.type
_entity.pdbx_description
1 polymer ?
#
loop_
_entity_poly.entity_id
_entity_poly.type
_entity_poly.pdbx_seq_one_letter_code
_entity_poly.pdbx_strand_id
1 'polypeptide(L)' 'MDADPYFVGDGDLAAARELVADAGDRELFLYSGSSHLFAERGAESYVPEATAACVERVLAFLGRLPV' A
#
# COMPACT_ATOMS: atom_id res chain seq x y z
N MET A 1 -3.50 -2.77 -4.64
CA MET A 1 -4.87 -2.19 -4.62
C MET A 1 -5.84 -3.26 -4.09
N ASP A 2 -7.08 -2.92 -3.71
CA ASP A 2 -8.03 -3.86 -3.07
C ASP A 2 -8.61 -4.93 -4.01
N ALA A 3 -8.45 -4.76 -5.32
CA ALA A 3 -8.79 -5.73 -6.36
C ALA A 3 -7.59 -6.09 -7.24
N ASP A 4 -6.36 -5.90 -6.75
CA ASP A 4 -5.13 -6.27 -7.46
C ASP A 4 -4.99 -7.80 -7.51
N PRO A 5 -4.97 -8.42 -8.71
CA PRO A 5 -4.94 -9.88 -8.82
C PRO A 5 -3.66 -10.50 -8.26
N TYR A 6 -2.52 -9.79 -8.30
CA TYR A 6 -1.27 -10.32 -7.78
C TYR A 6 -1.24 -10.22 -6.25
N PHE A 7 -1.54 -9.04 -5.70
CA PHE A 7 -1.51 -8.85 -4.25
C PHE A 7 -2.64 -9.57 -3.51
N VAL A 8 -3.85 -9.60 -4.06
CA VAL A 8 -5.02 -10.23 -3.43
C VAL A 8 -5.09 -11.72 -3.77
N GLY A 9 -4.82 -12.09 -5.02
CA GLY A 9 -5.01 -13.45 -5.52
C GLY A 9 -3.90 -14.43 -5.13
N ASP A 10 -2.66 -13.96 -4.98
CA ASP A 10 -1.49 -14.85 -4.77
C ASP A 10 -1.15 -15.07 -3.29
N GLY A 11 -1.91 -14.49 -2.35
CA GLY A 11 -1.76 -14.69 -0.91
C GLY A 11 -1.00 -13.58 -0.16
N ASP A 12 -0.43 -12.60 -0.87
CA ASP A 12 0.29 -11.48 -0.25
C ASP A 12 -0.60 -10.67 0.71
N LEU A 13 -1.89 -10.48 0.38
CA LEU A 13 -2.84 -9.82 1.27
C LEU A 13 -3.00 -10.57 2.60
N ALA A 14 -3.00 -11.91 2.57
CA ALA A 14 -3.09 -12.70 3.80
C ALA A 14 -1.84 -12.51 4.65
N ALA A 15 -0.65 -12.61 4.04
CA ALA A 15 0.63 -12.36 4.72
C ALA A 15 0.71 -10.94 5.31
N ALA A 16 0.26 -9.92 4.58
CA ALA A 16 0.23 -8.54 5.06
C ALA A 16 -0.72 -8.36 6.26
N ARG A 17 -1.87 -9.04 6.26
CA ARG A 17 -2.81 -9.03 7.39
C ARG A 17 -2.23 -9.72 8.62
N GLU A 18 -1.54 -10.83 8.46
CA GLU A 18 -0.83 -11.50 9.55
C GLU A 18 0.26 -10.60 10.15
N LEU A 19 1.04 -9.93 9.29
CA LEU A 19 2.08 -9.00 9.73
C LEU A 19 1.52 -7.83 10.56
N VAL A 20 0.38 -7.25 10.15
CA VAL A 20 -0.27 -6.17 10.91
C VAL A 20 -0.90 -6.68 12.20
N ALA A 21 -1.41 -7.91 12.23
CA ALA A 21 -1.98 -8.50 13.45
C ALA A 21 -0.92 -8.76 14.54
N ASP A 22 0.34 -8.95 14.16
CA ASP A 22 1.44 -9.30 15.06
C ASP A 22 1.99 -8.11 15.88
N ALA A 23 1.74 -6.86 15.49
CA ALA A 23 2.14 -5.68 16.27
C ALA A 23 1.22 -4.47 16.08
N GLY A 24 0.88 -3.78 17.17
CA GLY A 24 -0.08 -2.67 17.17
C GLY A 24 0.41 -1.36 16.55
N ASP A 25 1.70 -1.26 16.22
CA ASP A 25 2.31 -0.12 15.53
C ASP A 25 2.37 -0.29 14.00
N ARG A 26 1.84 -1.42 13.49
CA ARG A 26 1.78 -1.72 12.06
C ARG A 26 0.41 -1.39 11.50
N GLU A 27 0.38 -0.90 10.27
CA GLU A 27 -0.84 -0.47 9.58
C GLU A 27 -0.84 -1.01 8.14
N LEU A 28 -1.99 -1.46 7.65
CA LEU A 28 -2.20 -1.87 6.26
C LEU A 28 -3.24 -0.96 5.61
N PHE A 29 -2.88 -0.35 4.50
CA PHE A 29 -3.78 0.48 3.69
C PHE A 29 -4.00 -0.19 2.33
N LEU A 30 -5.28 -0.34 1.95
CA LEU A 30 -5.67 -0.76 0.60
C LEU A 30 -6.29 0.42 -0.13
N TYR A 31 -5.93 0.57 -1.40
CA TYR A 31 -6.47 1.59 -2.30
C TYR A 31 -7.39 0.94 -3.33
N SER A 32 -8.49 1.61 -3.69
CA SER A 32 -9.49 1.04 -4.59
C SER A 32 -9.00 0.83 -6.01
N GLY A 33 -9.18 -0.38 -6.56
CA GLY A 33 -8.91 -0.75 -7.94
C GLY A 33 -8.00 -1.97 -8.08
N SER A 34 -7.48 -2.24 -9.29
CA SER A 34 -6.71 -3.48 -9.58
C SER A 34 -5.27 -3.26 -10.02
N SER A 35 -4.81 -2.01 -10.12
CA SER A 35 -3.46 -1.66 -10.58
C SER A 35 -2.36 -2.08 -9.60
N HIS A 36 -1.47 -2.97 -10.00
CA HIS A 36 -0.35 -3.42 -9.15
C HIS A 36 0.70 -2.32 -8.95
N LEU A 37 1.20 -1.74 -10.05
CA LEU A 37 2.21 -0.67 -10.03
C LEU A 37 1.55 0.72 -10.00
N PHE A 38 0.57 0.94 -9.13
CA PHE A 38 -0.23 2.17 -9.12
C PHE A 38 0.59 3.44 -8.80
N ALA A 39 1.72 3.30 -8.11
CA ALA A 39 2.60 4.41 -7.72
C ALA A 39 3.73 4.70 -8.71
N GLU A 40 3.90 3.87 -9.75
CA GLU A 40 4.94 4.05 -10.77
C GLU A 40 4.46 5.03 -11.83
N ARG A 41 4.98 6.27 -11.81
CA ARG A 41 4.55 7.36 -12.71
C ARG A 41 4.71 7.05 -14.19
N GLY A 42 5.65 6.18 -14.56
CA GLY A 42 5.87 5.77 -15.95
C GLY A 42 4.97 4.64 -16.45
N ALA A 43 4.23 3.97 -15.57
CA ALA A 43 3.43 2.80 -15.92
C ALA A 43 2.00 3.20 -16.37
N GLU A 44 1.42 2.43 -17.29
CA GLU A 44 -0.01 2.57 -17.66
C GLU A 44 -0.93 2.36 -16.46
N SER A 45 -0.48 1.60 -15.46
CA SER A 45 -1.21 1.34 -14.22
C SER A 45 -1.16 2.47 -13.20
N TYR A 46 -0.47 3.59 -13.49
CA TYR A 46 -0.33 4.73 -12.59
C TYR A 46 -1.70 5.31 -12.20
N VAL A 47 -1.95 5.46 -10.89
CA VAL A 47 -3.16 6.09 -10.35
C VAL A 47 -2.75 7.29 -9.50
N PRO A 48 -2.88 8.54 -10.01
CA PRO A 48 -2.40 9.74 -9.35
C PRO A 48 -2.93 9.93 -7.92
N GLU A 49 -4.22 9.68 -7.71
CA GLU A 49 -4.91 9.92 -6.45
C GLU A 49 -4.46 8.93 -5.38
N ALA A 50 -4.39 7.63 -5.72
CA ALA A 50 -3.86 6.59 -4.83
C ALA A 50 -2.37 6.82 -4.53
N THR A 51 -1.60 7.28 -5.52
CA THR A 51 -0.19 7.63 -5.33
C THR A 51 -0.01 8.77 -4.34
N ALA A 52 -0.76 9.87 -4.51
CA ALA A 52 -0.69 11.00 -3.59
C ALA A 52 -1.02 10.58 -2.15
N ALA A 53 -2.09 9.80 -1.98
CA ALA A 53 -2.50 9.26 -0.69
C ALA A 53 -1.44 8.31 -0.07
N CYS A 54 -0.74 7.53 -0.89
CA CYS A 54 0.36 6.67 -0.46
C CYS A 54 1.58 7.49 -0.02
N VAL A 55 1.99 8.46 -0.82
CA VAL A 55 3.12 9.35 -0.52
C VAL A 55 2.88 10.11 0.78
N GLU A 56 1.69 10.65 1.00
CA GLU A 56 1.35 11.39 2.22
C GLU A 56 1.51 10.51 3.48
N ARG A 57 1.04 9.25 3.42
CA ARG A 57 1.21 8.28 4.51
C ARG A 57 2.66 7.89 4.74
N VAL A 58 3.44 7.68 3.68
CA VAL A 58 4.87 7.36 3.80
C VAL A 58 5.63 8.52 4.45
N LEU A 59 5.39 9.76 4.02
CA LEU A 59 6.01 10.93 4.63
C LEU A 59 5.59 11.09 6.10
N ALA A 60 4.32 10.87 6.43
CA ALA A 60 3.83 10.89 7.81
C ALA A 60 4.46 9.76 8.67
N PHE A 61 4.71 8.58 8.09
CA PHE A 61 5.43 7.49 8.76
C PHE A 61 6.90 7.87 9.03
N LEU A 62 7.60 8.36 8.01
CA LEU A 62 9.01 8.77 8.14
C LEU A 62 9.19 9.93 9.13
N GLY A 63 8.22 10.84 9.21
CA GLY A 63 8.22 11.94 10.17
C GLY A 63 8.13 11.51 11.64
N ARG A 64 7.82 10.23 11.93
CA ARG A 64 7.82 9.66 13.29
C ARG A 64 9.17 9.11 13.72
N LEU A 65 10.15 9.01 12.81
CA LEU A 65 11.46 8.50 13.13
C LEU A 65 12.18 9.44 14.11
N PRO A 66 12.87 8.91 15.13
CA PRO A 66 13.68 9.73 16.02
C PRO A 66 14.80 10.42 15.22
N VAL A 67 15.13 11.64 15.63
CA VAL A 67 16.20 12.48 15.06
C VAL A 67 17.55 12.11 15.67
#